data_AF-A0A9D8BTE1-F1
#
_entry.id   AF-A0A9D8BTE1-F1
#
_cell.length_a   1.000
_cell.length_b   1.000
_cell.length_c   1.000
_cell.angle_alpha   90.00
_cell.angle_beta   90.00
_cell.angle_gamma   90.00
#
_symmetry.space_group_name_H-M   'P 1'
#
loop_
_entity.id
_entity.type
_entity.pdbx_description
1 polymer ?
#
loop_
_entity_poly.entity_id
_entity_poly.type
_entity_poly.pdbx_seq_one_letter_code
_entity_poly.pdbx_strand_id
1 'polypeptide(L)'
;MKSFAVARNFLEREEADGITMDCLGALGRTKVSLPCIAWSRMLDHAIPAACEADIGAALTHAVVQYLFDRPGFQQDPVADTGRDGLIGAHCTCPTRLDGFSKPPESYYLCHHHGMRDAVPRPTWRVGQRATVADIELPVAGAKEKPGRPAGMYISAGTVVDNIAVPPSGGCVVSVLLKLDNVTEFLNYPGFHQLFFYGDYKKELRAFCQLFGIEARVV
;
A
#
# COMPACT_ATOMS: atom_id res chain seq x y z
N MET A 1 -13.37 -5.18 -13.75
CA MET A 1 -14.77 -4.91 -13.32
C MET A 1 -15.51 -6.15 -12.84
N LYS A 2 -15.53 -7.28 -13.57
CA LYS A 2 -16.14 -8.52 -13.06
C LYS A 2 -15.54 -8.98 -11.72
N SER A 3 -14.21 -8.92 -11.60
CA SER A 3 -13.49 -9.22 -10.35
C SER A 3 -13.90 -8.33 -9.18
N PHE A 4 -14.24 -7.06 -9.41
CA PHE A 4 -14.76 -6.17 -8.37
C PHE A 4 -16.11 -6.68 -7.85
N ALA A 5 -17.06 -6.97 -8.74
CA ALA A 5 -18.36 -7.49 -8.35
C ALA A 5 -18.26 -8.81 -7.59
N VAL A 6 -17.41 -9.74 -8.07
CA VAL A 6 -17.19 -11.02 -7.40
C VAL A 6 -16.57 -10.84 -6.01
N ALA A 7 -15.54 -10.00 -5.89
CA ALA A 7 -14.93 -9.69 -4.59
C ALA A 7 -15.93 -9.05 -3.61
N ARG A 8 -16.76 -8.12 -4.08
CA ARG A 8 -17.83 -7.51 -3.27
C ARG A 8 -18.86 -8.54 -2.80
N ASN A 9 -19.26 -9.48 -3.65
CA ASN A 9 -20.17 -10.55 -3.26
C ASN A 9 -19.56 -11.48 -2.21
N PHE A 10 -18.24 -11.75 -2.28
CA PHE A 10 -17.57 -12.51 -1.23
C PHE A 10 -17.56 -11.74 0.09
N LEU A 11 -17.20 -10.45 0.06
CA LEU A 11 -17.23 -9.62 1.26
C LEU A 11 -18.62 -9.61 1.91
N GLU A 12 -19.68 -9.44 1.12
CA GLU A 12 -21.06 -9.44 1.61
C GLU A 12 -21.46 -10.81 2.19
N ARG A 13 -21.17 -11.90 1.48
CA ARG A 13 -21.56 -13.25 1.90
C ARG A 13 -20.82 -13.70 3.17
N GLU A 14 -19.56 -13.33 3.31
CA GLU A 14 -18.72 -13.72 4.44
C GLU A 14 -18.73 -12.68 5.57
N GLU A 15 -19.55 -11.62 5.44
CA GLU A 15 -19.62 -10.49 6.40
C GLU A 15 -18.24 -9.89 6.72
N ALA A 16 -17.38 -9.79 5.70
CA ALA A 16 -16.00 -9.36 5.86
C ALA A 16 -15.82 -7.86 5.61
N ASP A 17 -14.97 -7.23 6.42
CA ASP A 17 -14.62 -5.80 6.30
C ASP A 17 -13.50 -5.52 5.29
N GLY A 18 -12.72 -6.54 4.92
CA GLY A 18 -11.58 -6.38 4.03
C GLY A 18 -11.22 -7.68 3.31
N ILE A 19 -10.44 -7.57 2.25
CA ILE A 19 -10.06 -8.71 1.41
C ILE A 19 -8.59 -8.65 1.02
N THR A 20 -7.99 -9.81 0.84
CA THR A 20 -6.68 -9.95 0.22
C THR A 20 -6.73 -11.03 -0.85
N MET A 21 -5.76 -11.03 -1.76
CA MET A 21 -5.69 -12.01 -2.86
C MET A 21 -4.29 -12.58 -3.03
N ASP A 22 -4.19 -13.86 -3.36
CA ASP A 22 -2.95 -14.44 -3.89
C ASP A 22 -2.87 -14.16 -5.41
N CYS A 23 -2.41 -12.94 -5.73
CA CYS A 23 -2.37 -12.42 -7.10
C CYS A 23 -1.22 -13.04 -7.93
N LEU A 24 -0.07 -13.35 -7.32
CA LEU A 24 1.10 -13.89 -8.02
C LEU A 24 0.87 -15.33 -8.51
N GLY A 25 0.13 -16.16 -7.76
CA GLY A 25 -0.28 -17.48 -8.24
C GLY A 25 -1.08 -17.43 -9.55
N ALA A 26 -1.84 -16.35 -9.78
CA ALA A 26 -2.63 -16.15 -10.98
C ALA A 26 -1.83 -15.60 -12.19
N LEU A 27 -0.67 -14.93 -11.95
CA LEU A 27 0.21 -14.39 -12.99
C LEU A 27 0.80 -15.49 -13.89
N GLY A 28 0.77 -16.75 -13.44
CA GLY A 28 1.16 -17.93 -14.21
C GLY A 28 0.25 -18.24 -15.42
N ARG A 29 0.13 -19.52 -15.77
CA ARG A 29 -0.60 -19.99 -16.97
C ARG A 29 -2.13 -19.81 -16.92
N THR A 30 -2.65 -19.11 -15.92
CA THR A 30 -4.08 -18.96 -15.74
C THR A 30 -4.65 -17.93 -16.74
N LYS A 31 -5.87 -18.19 -17.23
CA LYS A 31 -6.65 -17.21 -18.00
C LYS A 31 -7.39 -16.21 -17.10
N VAL A 32 -7.23 -16.32 -15.79
CA VAL A 32 -7.86 -15.42 -14.82
C VAL A 32 -7.11 -14.09 -14.87
N SER A 33 -7.83 -13.00 -15.11
CA SER A 33 -7.26 -11.65 -15.09
C SER A 33 -6.78 -11.28 -13.69
N LEU A 34 -5.61 -10.65 -13.61
CA LEU A 34 -5.18 -9.99 -12.40
C LEU A 34 -6.14 -8.86 -12.06
N PRO A 35 -6.70 -8.82 -10.85
CA PRO A 35 -7.80 -7.90 -10.54
C PRO A 35 -7.27 -6.56 -10.03
N CYS A 36 -6.11 -6.10 -10.49
CA CYS A 36 -5.44 -4.91 -9.95
C CYS A 36 -6.33 -3.65 -10.01
N ILE A 37 -7.02 -3.41 -11.13
CA ILE A 37 -8.01 -2.33 -11.25
C ILE A 37 -9.20 -2.48 -10.30
N ALA A 38 -9.58 -3.71 -9.95
CA ALA A 38 -10.65 -3.95 -8.98
C ALA A 38 -10.17 -3.65 -7.56
N TRP A 39 -8.94 -4.02 -7.21
CA TRP A 39 -8.35 -3.70 -5.90
C TRP A 39 -8.13 -2.20 -5.72
N SER A 40 -7.59 -1.52 -6.74
CA SER A 40 -7.53 -0.05 -6.77
C SER A 40 -8.91 0.58 -6.52
N ARG A 41 -9.94 0.07 -7.21
CA ARG A 41 -11.31 0.57 -7.04
C ARG A 41 -11.90 0.23 -5.66
N MET A 42 -11.57 -0.91 -5.06
CA MET A 42 -11.99 -1.22 -3.68
C MET A 42 -11.43 -0.20 -2.70
N LEU A 43 -10.14 0.13 -2.82
CA LEU A 43 -9.50 1.16 -2.00
C LEU A 43 -10.16 2.53 -2.17
N ASP A 44 -10.51 2.93 -3.40
CA ASP A 44 -11.25 4.18 -3.66
C ASP A 44 -12.66 4.21 -3.03
N HIS A 45 -13.24 3.04 -2.75
CA HIS A 45 -14.55 2.86 -2.13
C HIS A 45 -14.47 2.61 -0.61
N ALA A 46 -13.33 2.91 0.03
CA ALA A 46 -13.11 2.68 1.46
C ALA A 46 -13.27 1.20 1.87
N ILE A 47 -12.80 0.29 1.00
CA ILE A 47 -12.75 -1.13 1.29
C ILE A 47 -11.26 -1.52 1.41
N PRO A 48 -10.80 -1.95 2.60
CA PRO A 48 -9.45 -2.49 2.80
C PRO A 48 -9.19 -3.67 1.87
N ALA A 49 -8.22 -3.51 0.97
CA ALA A 49 -7.93 -4.48 -0.06
C ALA A 49 -6.42 -4.57 -0.32
N ALA A 50 -5.79 -5.70 0.00
CA ALA A 50 -4.35 -5.93 -0.19
C ALA A 50 -4.06 -6.99 -1.25
N CYS A 51 -2.88 -6.93 -1.88
CA CYS A 51 -2.39 -7.99 -2.78
C CYS A 51 -1.58 -9.02 -1.98
N GLU A 52 -1.16 -10.07 -2.68
CA GLU A 52 -0.15 -11.03 -2.25
C GLU A 52 -0.44 -11.78 -0.94
N ALA A 53 -1.71 -12.09 -0.69
CA ALA A 53 -2.16 -12.77 0.52
C ALA A 53 -1.78 -12.02 1.82
N ASP A 54 -1.48 -10.72 1.75
CA ASP A 54 -0.90 -9.98 2.87
C ASP A 54 -1.98 -9.44 3.82
N ILE A 55 -2.09 -10.10 4.97
CA ILE A 55 -3.01 -9.71 6.04
C ILE A 55 -2.52 -8.46 6.80
N GLY A 56 -1.20 -8.28 6.94
CA GLY A 56 -0.62 -7.11 7.59
C GLY A 56 -0.91 -5.83 6.80
N ALA A 57 -0.72 -5.88 5.48
CA ALA A 57 -1.07 -4.78 4.58
C ALA A 57 -2.59 -4.52 4.55
N ALA A 58 -3.42 -5.58 4.54
CA ALA A 58 -4.88 -5.44 4.60
C ALA A 58 -5.33 -4.73 5.90
N LEU A 59 -4.76 -5.12 7.04
CA LEU A 59 -5.03 -4.49 8.33
C LEU A 59 -4.52 -3.05 8.37
N THR A 60 -3.34 -2.79 7.80
CA THR A 60 -2.80 -1.43 7.69
C THR A 60 -3.71 -0.55 6.84
N HIS A 61 -4.29 -1.09 5.75
CA HIS A 61 -5.28 -0.38 4.96
C HIS A 61 -6.50 -0.05 5.82
N ALA A 62 -7.04 -1.01 6.56
CA ALA A 62 -8.16 -0.76 7.46
C ALA A 62 -7.86 0.39 8.43
N VAL A 63 -6.75 0.33 9.17
CA VAL A 63 -6.37 1.38 10.13
C VAL A 63 -6.25 2.75 9.44
N VAL A 64 -5.57 2.84 8.30
CA VAL A 64 -5.43 4.11 7.56
C VAL A 64 -6.80 4.65 7.11
N GLN A 65 -7.65 3.79 6.57
CA GLN A 65 -8.96 4.18 6.06
C GLN A 65 -9.89 4.64 7.18
N TYR A 66 -9.94 3.92 8.31
CA TYR A 66 -10.79 4.25 9.46
C TYR A 66 -10.32 5.50 10.22
N LEU A 67 -9.01 5.77 10.28
CA LEU A 67 -8.49 6.92 11.01
C LEU A 67 -8.46 8.22 10.19
N PHE A 68 -8.28 8.13 8.87
CA PHE A 68 -7.91 9.29 8.06
C PHE A 68 -8.79 9.54 6.83
N ASP A 69 -9.86 8.76 6.66
CA ASP A 69 -10.84 8.86 5.56
C ASP A 69 -10.18 8.89 4.16
N ARG A 70 -9.10 8.12 4.01
CA ARG A 70 -8.30 8.07 2.77
C ARG A 70 -7.72 6.69 2.51
N PRO A 71 -7.47 6.35 1.24
CA PRO A 71 -6.85 5.09 0.90
C PRO A 71 -5.33 5.17 1.07
N GLY A 72 -4.72 4.00 1.28
CA GLY A 72 -3.27 3.84 1.16
C GLY A 72 -2.89 3.11 -0.12
N PHE A 73 -1.59 3.08 -0.40
CA PHE A 73 -0.98 2.37 -1.51
C PHE A 73 0.03 1.38 -0.95
N GLN A 74 -0.33 0.09 -0.93
CA GLN A 74 0.59 -1.01 -0.65
C GLN A 74 1.68 -0.99 -1.71
N GLN A 75 2.94 -0.99 -1.28
CA GLN A 75 4.07 -0.91 -2.18
C GLN A 75 5.25 -1.79 -1.75
N ASP A 76 6.05 -2.18 -2.72
CA ASP A 76 7.31 -2.89 -2.51
C ASP A 76 8.45 -1.86 -2.48
N PRO A 77 9.26 -1.85 -1.42
CA PRO A 77 10.28 -0.84 -1.21
C PRO A 77 11.49 -1.13 -2.09
N VAL A 78 11.91 -0.13 -2.84
CA VAL A 78 13.16 -0.12 -3.59
C VAL A 78 13.97 1.07 -3.13
N ALA A 79 15.08 0.81 -2.43
CA ALA A 79 16.01 1.85 -2.01
C ALA A 79 16.67 2.50 -3.23
N ASP A 80 16.55 3.82 -3.36
CA ASP A 80 17.26 4.63 -4.35
C ASP A 80 18.35 5.44 -3.63
N THR A 81 19.50 4.82 -3.45
CA THR A 81 20.66 5.43 -2.78
C THR A 81 21.29 6.55 -3.62
N GLY A 82 21.03 6.61 -4.92
CA GLY A 82 21.51 7.71 -5.77
C GLY A 82 20.70 9.00 -5.59
N ARG A 83 19.46 8.89 -5.10
CA ARG A 83 18.54 10.02 -4.88
C ARG A 83 18.16 10.22 -3.41
N ASP A 84 18.78 9.48 -2.50
CA ASP A 84 18.47 9.47 -1.06
C ASP A 84 16.97 9.33 -0.80
N GLY A 85 16.35 8.28 -1.35
CA GLY A 85 14.93 8.07 -1.20
C GLY A 85 14.49 6.62 -1.29
N LEU A 86 13.21 6.41 -0.98
CA LEU A 86 12.53 5.13 -1.04
C LEU A 86 11.52 5.16 -2.18
N ILE A 87 11.73 4.34 -3.20
CA ILE A 87 10.73 4.11 -4.23
C ILE A 87 9.77 3.07 -3.70
N GLY A 88 8.48 3.37 -3.77
CA GLY A 88 7.45 2.36 -3.62
C GLY A 88 6.83 1.99 -4.93
N ALA A 89 6.97 0.72 -5.31
CA ALA A 89 6.51 0.18 -6.58
C ALA A 89 5.51 -0.94 -6.37
N HIS A 90 4.31 -0.82 -6.93
CA HIS A 90 3.31 -1.90 -6.91
C HIS A 90 2.19 -1.66 -7.92
N CYS A 91 1.36 -2.68 -8.12
CA CYS A 91 0.40 -2.76 -9.22
C CYS A 91 -1.04 -2.38 -8.81
N THR A 92 -1.31 -2.19 -7.51
CA THR A 92 -2.62 -1.78 -6.99
C THR A 92 -2.53 -0.44 -6.26
N CYS A 93 -2.82 0.66 -6.94
CA CYS A 93 -2.83 2.00 -6.35
C CYS A 93 -4.23 2.63 -6.43
N PRO A 94 -4.79 3.16 -5.33
CA PRO A 94 -6.02 3.94 -5.38
C PRO A 94 -5.86 5.21 -6.21
N THR A 95 -6.95 5.75 -6.74
CA THR A 95 -6.91 7.02 -7.49
C THR A 95 -7.30 8.22 -6.62
N ARG A 96 -8.09 8.03 -5.56
CA ARG A 96 -8.58 9.09 -4.65
C ARG A 96 -7.61 9.36 -3.49
N LEU A 97 -6.38 9.73 -3.81
CA LEU A 97 -5.27 9.83 -2.83
C LEU A 97 -5.52 10.85 -1.70
N ASP A 98 -6.26 11.94 -1.96
CA ASP A 98 -6.60 12.94 -0.95
C ASP A 98 -7.72 12.56 0.03
N GLY A 99 -8.42 11.46 -0.25
CA GLY A 99 -9.55 11.00 0.56
C GLY A 99 -10.76 10.57 -0.27
N PHE A 100 -11.63 9.76 0.33
CA PHE A 100 -12.73 9.11 -0.39
C PHE A 100 -13.75 10.09 -1.00
N SER A 101 -13.94 11.24 -0.37
CA SER A 101 -14.84 12.30 -0.83
C SER A 101 -14.21 13.26 -1.85
N LYS A 102 -12.93 13.09 -2.14
CA LYS A 102 -12.16 13.94 -3.07
C LYS A 102 -12.14 13.33 -4.47
N PRO A 103 -11.97 14.17 -5.52
CA PRO A 103 -11.79 13.66 -6.86
C PRO A 103 -10.54 12.77 -6.95
N PRO A 104 -10.49 11.83 -7.90
CA PRO A 104 -9.26 11.10 -8.17
C PRO A 104 -8.18 12.05 -8.70
N GLU A 105 -6.92 11.69 -8.44
CA GLU A 105 -5.78 12.29 -9.12
C GLU A 105 -5.84 12.08 -10.63
N SER A 106 -5.03 12.81 -11.39
CA SER A 106 -4.84 12.48 -12.80
C SER A 106 -4.23 11.09 -12.94
N TYR A 107 -4.89 10.21 -13.68
CA TYR A 107 -4.42 8.85 -13.94
C TYR A 107 -4.72 8.44 -15.38
N TYR A 108 -3.96 7.46 -15.86
CA TYR A 108 -4.29 6.75 -17.10
C TYR A 108 -4.34 5.25 -16.84
N LEU A 109 -4.98 4.51 -17.74
CA LEU A 109 -5.00 3.05 -17.69
C LEU A 109 -3.83 2.51 -18.51
N CYS A 110 -3.07 1.60 -17.93
CA CYS A 110 -2.04 0.84 -18.62
C CYS A 110 -2.18 -0.65 -18.31
N HIS A 111 -1.28 -1.47 -18.84
CA HIS A 111 -1.22 -2.89 -18.52
C HIS A 111 -0.41 -3.13 -17.25
N HIS A 112 -0.67 -4.24 -16.56
CA HIS A 112 0.24 -4.79 -15.54
C HIS A 112 1.66 -4.95 -16.11
N HIS A 113 2.69 -4.99 -15.25
CA HIS A 113 4.09 -5.16 -15.69
C HIS A 113 4.32 -6.43 -16.50
N GLY A 114 3.48 -7.46 -16.29
CA GLY A 114 3.43 -8.69 -17.09
C GLY A 114 2.76 -8.54 -18.47
N MET A 115 2.59 -7.31 -18.98
CA MET A 115 1.98 -7.00 -20.29
C MET A 115 0.56 -7.55 -20.47
N ARG A 116 -0.21 -7.64 -19.38
CA ARG A 116 -1.59 -8.14 -19.37
C ARG A 116 -2.43 -7.35 -18.39
N ASP A 117 -3.76 -7.39 -18.51
CA ASP A 117 -4.73 -6.84 -17.55
C ASP A 117 -4.61 -5.31 -17.26
N ALA A 118 -5.74 -4.64 -17.03
CA ALA A 118 -5.72 -3.19 -16.83
C ALA A 118 -5.34 -2.80 -15.39
N VAL A 119 -4.50 -1.76 -15.28
CA VAL A 119 -4.08 -1.13 -14.03
C VAL A 119 -4.25 0.39 -14.16
N PRO A 120 -4.88 1.08 -13.19
CA PRO A 120 -4.82 2.53 -13.12
C PRO A 120 -3.45 2.97 -12.59
N ARG A 121 -2.82 3.91 -13.29
CA ARG A 121 -1.58 4.55 -12.86
C ARG A 121 -1.85 6.01 -12.49
N PRO A 122 -2.21 6.29 -11.22
CA PRO A 122 -2.34 7.66 -10.74
C PRO A 122 -0.98 8.36 -10.68
N THR A 123 -0.99 9.66 -10.96
CA THR A 123 0.18 10.53 -10.84
C THR A 123 0.17 11.15 -9.46
N TRP A 124 1.16 10.80 -8.64
CA TRP A 124 1.30 11.38 -7.31
C TRP A 124 1.83 12.82 -7.42
N ARG A 125 1.25 13.77 -6.69
CA ARG A 125 1.70 15.16 -6.68
C ARG A 125 3.08 15.30 -6.06
N VAL A 126 4.06 15.75 -6.83
CA VAL A 126 5.39 16.11 -6.32
C VAL A 126 5.26 17.24 -5.30
N GLY A 127 5.99 17.13 -4.18
CA GLY A 127 5.91 18.03 -3.04
C GLY A 127 4.81 17.69 -2.02
N GLN A 128 3.91 16.75 -2.34
CA GLN A 128 2.89 16.29 -1.40
C GLN A 128 3.53 15.56 -0.22
N ARG A 129 3.12 15.91 1.00
CA ARG A 129 3.46 15.14 2.19
C ARG A 129 2.77 13.78 2.16
N ALA A 130 3.49 12.75 2.55
CA ALA A 130 3.01 11.38 2.64
C ALA A 130 3.50 10.71 3.93
N THR A 131 2.72 9.76 4.41
CA THR A 131 3.04 8.90 5.55
C THR A 131 3.29 7.49 5.03
N VAL A 132 4.25 6.81 5.67
CA VAL A 132 4.54 5.39 5.49
C VAL A 132 4.08 4.66 6.74
N ALA A 133 3.26 3.63 6.59
CA ALA A 133 2.82 2.80 7.70
C ALA A 133 2.86 1.31 7.34
N ASP A 134 3.25 0.45 8.28
CA ASP A 134 3.24 -1.01 8.13
C ASP A 134 2.97 -1.67 9.47
N ILE A 135 1.83 -2.37 9.61
CA ILE A 135 1.50 -3.16 10.79
C ILE A 135 2.16 -4.52 10.69
N GLU A 136 3.10 -4.76 11.60
CA GLU A 136 3.75 -6.04 11.76
C GLU A 136 3.00 -6.87 12.82
N LEU A 137 2.31 -7.90 12.36
CA LEU A 137 1.65 -8.87 13.22
C LEU A 137 2.68 -9.86 13.80
N PRO A 138 2.50 -10.30 15.06
CA PRO A 138 3.25 -11.42 15.60
C PRO A 138 2.74 -12.70 14.94
N VAL A 139 3.38 -13.13 13.86
CA VAL A 139 2.97 -14.36 13.13
C VAL A 139 3.51 -15.57 13.88
N ALA A 140 2.64 -16.53 14.18
CA ALA A 140 3.05 -17.83 14.73
C ALA A 140 3.87 -18.63 13.70
N GLY A 141 5.21 -18.53 13.77
CA GLY A 141 6.13 -19.24 12.87
C GLY A 141 7.59 -19.26 13.33
N ALA A 142 8.07 -20.45 13.69
CA ALA A 142 9.42 -21.00 13.93
C ALA A 142 10.55 -20.20 14.64
N LYS A 143 10.50 -18.86 14.77
CA LYS A 143 11.61 -18.07 15.36
C LYS A 143 11.19 -16.91 16.25
N GLU A 144 9.91 -16.74 16.56
CA GLU A 144 9.50 -15.69 17.50
C GLU A 144 9.54 -16.14 18.95
N LYS A 145 9.99 -15.21 19.81
CA LYS A 145 9.92 -15.34 21.26
C LYS A 145 8.46 -15.17 21.68
N PRO A 146 7.90 -16.05 22.54
CA PRO A 146 6.56 -15.87 23.09
C PRO A 146 6.40 -14.47 23.71
N GLY A 147 5.32 -13.77 23.36
CA GLY A 147 4.97 -12.48 23.98
C GLY A 147 5.46 -11.22 23.27
N ARG A 148 5.92 -11.29 22.02
CA ARG A 148 6.20 -10.07 21.23
C ARG A 148 4.89 -9.34 20.88
N PRO A 149 4.73 -8.06 21.24
CA PRO A 149 3.56 -7.29 20.84
C PRO A 149 3.57 -7.03 19.32
N ALA A 150 2.39 -6.79 18.76
CA ALA A 150 2.30 -6.24 17.40
C ALA A 150 3.06 -4.92 17.31
N GLY A 151 3.70 -4.66 16.18
CA GLY A 151 4.42 -3.42 15.92
C GLY A 151 3.81 -2.64 14.77
N MET A 152 4.14 -1.36 14.68
CA MET A 152 3.84 -0.53 13.51
C MET A 152 5.05 0.32 13.14
N TYR A 153 5.57 0.13 11.92
CA TYR A 153 6.55 1.05 11.36
C TYR A 153 5.85 2.32 10.90
N ILE A 154 6.40 3.48 11.25
CA ILE A 154 5.80 4.79 10.98
C ILE A 154 6.89 5.74 10.50
N SER A 155 6.75 6.27 9.28
CA SER A 155 7.57 7.37 8.78
C SER A 155 6.71 8.39 8.04
N ALA A 156 7.29 9.54 7.71
CA ALA A 156 6.70 10.48 6.79
C ALA A 156 7.79 11.08 5.92
N GLY A 157 7.37 11.58 4.78
CA GLY A 157 8.25 12.11 3.77
C GLY A 157 7.49 12.93 2.75
N THR A 158 8.21 13.29 1.70
CA THR A 158 7.67 14.10 0.62
C THR A 158 7.80 13.33 -0.68
N VAL A 159 6.73 13.36 -1.49
CA VAL A 159 6.76 12.84 -2.86
C VAL A 159 7.75 13.64 -3.67
N VAL A 160 8.76 12.97 -4.22
CA VAL A 160 9.79 13.60 -5.05
C VAL A 160 9.54 13.36 -6.52
N ASP A 161 9.05 12.16 -6.88
CA ASP A 161 8.95 11.78 -8.29
C ASP A 161 7.97 10.62 -8.53
N ASN A 162 7.52 10.50 -9.78
CA ASN A 162 6.79 9.35 -10.30
C ASN A 162 7.68 8.64 -11.32
N ILE A 163 8.34 7.56 -10.90
CA ILE A 163 9.33 6.85 -11.71
C ILE A 163 8.66 6.25 -12.95
N ALA A 164 9.20 6.55 -14.12
CA ALA A 164 8.69 6.07 -15.39
C ALA A 164 9.05 4.60 -15.61
N VAL A 165 8.06 3.80 -16.01
CA VAL A 165 8.18 2.37 -16.31
C VAL A 165 7.49 2.17 -17.67
N PRO A 166 8.21 2.13 -18.82
CA PRO A 166 9.68 2.18 -19.03
C PRO A 166 10.31 3.59 -18.86
N PRO A 167 11.66 3.74 -18.76
CA PRO A 167 12.70 2.72 -18.95
C PRO A 167 13.00 1.88 -17.70
N SER A 168 12.54 2.27 -16.52
CA SER A 168 12.70 1.44 -15.32
C SER A 168 11.86 0.15 -15.43
N GLY A 169 12.31 -0.92 -14.78
CA GLY A 169 11.52 -2.15 -14.63
C GLY A 169 10.61 -2.11 -13.40
N GLY A 170 9.77 -3.13 -13.24
CA GLY A 170 8.91 -3.33 -12.08
C GLY A 170 7.43 -2.98 -12.33
N CYS A 171 6.67 -2.84 -11.24
CA CYS A 171 5.27 -2.44 -11.32
C CYS A 171 5.09 -1.02 -11.88
N VAL A 172 3.93 -0.76 -12.47
CA VAL A 172 3.66 0.46 -13.24
C VAL A 172 3.42 1.70 -12.39
N VAL A 173 3.00 1.55 -11.13
CA VAL A 173 2.96 2.65 -10.17
C VAL A 173 4.22 2.58 -9.34
N SER A 174 5.10 3.56 -9.51
CA SER A 174 6.39 3.66 -8.82
C SER A 174 6.59 5.10 -8.38
N VAL A 175 6.63 5.32 -7.07
CA VAL A 175 6.64 6.66 -6.47
C VAL A 175 7.85 6.79 -5.57
N LEU A 176 8.68 7.82 -5.79
CA LEU A 176 9.81 8.11 -4.94
C LEU A 176 9.39 9.04 -3.80
N LEU A 177 9.60 8.58 -2.56
CA LEU A 177 9.52 9.42 -1.37
C LEU A 177 10.92 9.75 -0.84
N LYS A 178 11.12 11.00 -0.43
CA LYS A 178 12.23 11.37 0.45
C LYS A 178 11.69 11.41 1.87
N LEU A 179 12.10 10.44 2.69
CA LEU A 179 11.65 10.29 4.06
C LEU A 179 12.40 11.24 5.00
N ASP A 180 11.72 11.75 6.01
CA ASP A 180 12.33 12.62 7.01
C ASP A 180 13.28 11.78 7.88
N ASN A 181 14.47 12.30 8.17
CA ASN A 181 15.45 11.68 9.09
C ASN A 181 15.95 10.28 8.71
N VAL A 182 15.65 9.79 7.50
CA VAL A 182 16.20 8.54 6.97
C VAL A 182 17.40 8.85 6.10
N THR A 183 18.57 8.34 6.49
CA THR A 183 19.82 8.47 5.71
C THR A 183 20.32 7.14 5.18
N GLU A 184 19.80 6.01 5.67
CA GLU A 184 20.20 4.67 5.25
C GLU A 184 19.00 3.88 4.75
N PHE A 185 18.79 3.90 3.42
CA PHE A 185 17.63 3.31 2.78
C PHE A 185 17.76 1.81 2.54
N LEU A 186 18.97 1.23 2.49
CA LEU A 186 19.14 -0.22 2.27
C LEU A 186 18.66 -1.03 3.48
N ASN A 187 18.65 -0.42 4.67
CA ASN A 187 18.17 -1.03 5.91
C ASN A 187 16.81 -0.48 6.36
N TYR A 188 16.06 0.22 5.49
CA TYR A 188 14.74 0.73 5.86
C TYR A 188 13.80 -0.46 6.15
N PRO A 189 13.11 -0.50 7.30
CA PRO A 189 12.40 -1.69 7.76
C PRO A 189 11.01 -1.83 7.13
N GLY A 190 10.46 -3.05 7.22
CA GLY A 190 9.17 -3.40 6.61
C GLY A 190 9.31 -3.79 5.15
N PHE A 191 8.24 -4.32 4.57
CA PHE A 191 8.20 -4.66 3.15
C PHE A 191 6.95 -4.05 2.51
N HIS A 192 5.78 -4.68 2.64
CA HIS A 192 4.52 -4.18 2.07
C HIS A 192 3.91 -2.98 2.83
N GLN A 193 4.70 -1.92 2.99
CA GLN A 193 4.24 -0.71 3.68
C GLN A 193 3.21 0.03 2.82
N LEU A 194 2.32 0.75 3.48
CA LEU A 194 1.43 1.68 2.82
C LEU A 194 2.06 3.07 2.71
N PHE A 195 2.06 3.62 1.50
CA PHE A 195 2.19 5.06 1.30
C PHE A 195 0.81 5.71 1.23
N PHE A 196 0.60 6.83 1.88
CA PHE A 196 -0.65 7.59 1.78
C PHE A 196 -0.43 9.09 2.00
N TYR A 197 -1.27 9.93 1.37
CA TYR A 197 -1.12 11.37 1.47
C TYR A 197 -1.37 11.89 2.88
N GLY A 198 -0.65 12.94 3.26
CA GLY A 198 -0.68 13.60 4.56
C GLY A 198 0.48 13.19 5.45
N ASP A 199 0.73 13.97 6.50
CA ASP A 199 1.66 13.63 7.57
C ASP A 199 0.85 13.28 8.82
N TYR A 200 0.80 12.00 9.15
CA TYR A 200 -0.04 11.45 10.22
C TYR A 200 0.78 10.68 11.26
N LYS A 201 2.09 10.96 11.36
CA LYS A 201 2.98 10.24 12.31
C LYS A 201 2.50 10.36 13.75
N LYS A 202 2.00 11.54 14.12
CA LYS A 202 1.57 11.82 15.50
C LYS A 202 0.31 11.02 15.84
N GLU A 203 -0.65 10.99 14.93
CA GLU A 203 -1.93 10.29 15.06
C GLU A 203 -1.71 8.78 15.10
N LEU A 204 -0.85 8.23 14.24
CA LEU A 204 -0.48 6.81 14.26
C LEU A 204 0.25 6.42 15.56
N ARG A 205 1.14 7.28 16.07
CA ARG A 205 1.79 7.03 17.36
C ARG A 205 0.79 7.02 18.52
N ALA A 206 -0.18 7.94 18.51
CA ALA A 206 -1.24 7.98 19.51
C ALA A 206 -2.15 6.74 19.43
N PHE A 207 -2.50 6.32 18.22
CA PHE A 207 -3.23 5.06 17.98
C PHE A 207 -2.45 3.87 18.55
N CYS A 208 -1.16 3.75 18.24
CA CYS A 208 -0.33 2.66 18.76
C CYS A 208 -0.31 2.63 20.29
N GLN A 209 -0.17 3.79 20.95
CA GLN A 209 -0.22 3.90 22.40
C GLN A 209 -1.56 3.45 22.99
N LEU A 210 -2.67 3.83 22.36
CA LEU A 210 -4.02 3.48 22.81
C LEU A 210 -4.29 1.96 22.71
N PHE A 211 -3.79 1.32 21.67
CA PHE A 211 -4.06 -0.10 21.37
C PHE A 211 -2.93 -1.04 21.81
N GLY A 212 -1.90 -0.55 22.49
CA GLY A 212 -0.78 -1.38 22.94
C GLY A 212 0.07 -1.96 21.81
N ILE A 213 0.14 -1.26 20.67
CA ILE A 213 0.98 -1.60 19.52
C ILE A 213 2.33 -0.88 19.71
N GLU A 214 3.43 -1.57 19.45
CA GLU A 214 4.77 -0.97 19.51
C GLU A 214 4.98 -0.02 18.32
N ALA A 215 4.95 1.29 18.57
CA ALA A 215 5.26 2.30 17.55
C ALA A 215 6.77 2.34 17.25
N ARG A 216 7.15 2.01 16.02
CA ARG A 216 8.54 2.05 15.53
C ARG A 216 8.68 3.19 14.53
N VAL A 217 8.87 4.39 15.08
CA VAL A 217 9.02 5.61 14.29
C VAL A 217 10.43 5.66 13.71
N VAL A 218 10.53 5.71 12.39
CA VAL A 218 11.80 5.83 11.64
C VAL A 218 11.91 7.23 11.05
#